data_AF-A0A0S3SAF5-F1
#
_entry.id   AF-A0A0S3SAF5-F1
#
_cell.length_a   1.000
_cell.length_b   1.000
_cell.length_c   1.000
_cell.angle_alpha   90.00
_cell.angle_beta   90.00
_cell.angle_gamma   90.00
#
_symmetry.space_group_name_H-M   'P 1'
#
loop_
_entity.id
_entity.type
_entity.pdbx_description
1 polymer ?
#
loop_
_entity_poly.entity_id
_entity_poly.type
_entity_poly.pdbx_seq_one_letter_code
_entity_poly.pdbx_strand_id
1 'polypeptide(L)'
;MSAILVFLLLGILSSITAAESIGVCYGVLGDSLPSKQEVVDLYESNGIGKMRIYFPEADTLEALKGSGIELIMDVARESLQSLTDQNAAMDWVNTNVVPYAQEVNIKYISVGNEIRADYNEAQYILPAMTNIHNAISSVNLQGQIKVSTAIDSTLISNSYPPNDGVFNSESYIKPIVEFLKNTGAPLLANIYPYFAYIGDKENIPLEYALFTQQGENSVGYQNLFDAMLDSVYAALEKAGAGDVEIVVSESGWPSAGGDGASAENAATYYANLIAHAKSGSGTPKRPGGSIETYLFAMFDESNKQGEESEKHFGLFTPDKSPKYQLSFN
;
A
#
# COMPACT_ATOMS: atom_id res chain seq x y z
N MET A 1 38.51 35.74 -34.68
CA MET A 1 37.59 34.98 -35.56
C MET A 1 37.30 33.68 -34.85
N SER A 2 36.04 33.51 -34.46
CA SER A 2 35.54 32.53 -33.49
C SER A 2 35.75 31.09 -33.91
N ALA A 3 36.24 30.28 -32.96
CA ALA A 3 36.07 28.83 -32.98
C ALA A 3 34.72 28.51 -32.31
N ILE A 4 33.86 27.83 -33.06
CA ILE A 4 32.54 27.36 -32.63
C ILE A 4 32.76 26.19 -31.67
N LEU A 5 32.42 26.38 -30.39
CA LEU A 5 32.29 25.29 -29.42
C LEU A 5 30.81 24.86 -29.42
N VAL A 6 30.51 23.72 -30.02
CA VAL A 6 29.20 23.06 -29.91
C VAL A 6 29.15 22.38 -28.55
N PHE A 7 28.41 22.96 -27.61
CA PHE A 7 28.00 22.28 -26.38
C PHE A 7 26.88 21.29 -26.74
N LEU A 8 27.21 20.00 -26.73
CA LEU A 8 26.22 18.92 -26.79
C LEU A 8 25.57 18.84 -25.40
N LEU A 9 24.40 19.46 -25.24
CA LEU A 9 23.56 19.29 -24.06
C LEU A 9 22.97 17.87 -24.14
N LEU A 10 23.59 16.91 -23.46
CA LEU A 10 22.94 15.64 -23.12
C LEU A 10 21.83 15.96 -22.12
N GLY A 11 20.66 16.29 -22.66
CA GLY A 11 19.42 16.24 -21.90
C GLY A 11 19.18 14.80 -21.53
N ILE A 12 19.57 14.43 -20.30
CA ILE A 12 19.00 13.28 -19.62
C ILE A 12 17.54 13.69 -19.38
N LEU A 13 16.66 13.40 -20.35
CA LEU A 13 15.27 13.20 -20.02
C LEU A 13 15.27 11.98 -19.10
N SER A 14 15.28 12.24 -17.79
CA SER A 14 14.68 11.30 -16.86
C SER A 14 13.24 11.18 -17.30
N SER A 15 12.96 10.17 -18.12
CA SER A 15 11.61 9.65 -18.27
C SER A 15 11.20 9.27 -16.85
N ILE A 16 10.46 10.14 -16.17
CA ILE A 16 9.76 9.76 -14.94
C ILE A 16 8.79 8.69 -15.43
N THR A 17 9.16 7.43 -15.22
CA THR A 17 8.35 6.27 -15.55
C THR A 17 7.13 6.31 -14.63
N ALA A 18 6.10 7.04 -15.05
CA ALA A 18 4.79 7.06 -14.40
C ALA A 18 4.17 5.65 -14.26
N ALA A 19 4.72 4.65 -14.96
CA ALA A 19 4.40 3.24 -14.83
C ALA A 19 4.84 2.60 -13.49
N GLU A 20 5.63 3.28 -12.65
CA GLU A 20 6.13 2.70 -11.40
C GLU A 20 5.26 2.96 -10.16
N SER A 21 4.12 3.67 -10.24
CA SER A 21 3.37 4.03 -9.01
C SER A 21 2.33 3.00 -8.56
N ILE A 22 1.94 2.04 -9.41
CA ILE A 22 0.85 1.11 -9.13
C ILE A 22 1.36 -0.30 -8.83
N GLY A 23 0.88 -0.85 -7.73
CA GLY A 23 0.93 -2.27 -7.40
C GLY A 23 -0.44 -2.88 -7.22
N VAL A 24 -0.45 -4.20 -7.04
CA VAL A 24 -1.68 -4.94 -6.72
C VAL A 24 -1.40 -5.87 -5.54
N CYS A 25 -2.36 -5.98 -4.64
CA CYS A 25 -2.29 -6.90 -3.53
C CYS A 25 -2.62 -8.32 -4.01
N TYR A 26 -1.77 -9.29 -3.69
CA TYR A 26 -2.02 -10.70 -3.96
C TYR A 26 -2.59 -11.39 -2.72
N GLY A 27 -3.91 -11.36 -2.61
CA GLY A 27 -4.68 -12.17 -1.67
C GLY A 27 -4.82 -13.62 -2.14
N VAL A 28 -4.87 -14.56 -1.19
CA VAL A 28 -4.87 -16.00 -1.44
C VAL A 28 -6.01 -16.75 -0.74
N LEU A 29 -6.97 -16.03 -0.16
CA LEU A 29 -8.13 -16.60 0.54
C LEU A 29 -9.28 -16.90 -0.44
N GLY A 30 -8.99 -17.66 -1.50
CA GLY A 30 -9.97 -18.05 -2.51
C GLY A 30 -9.81 -19.50 -2.94
N ASP A 31 -10.91 -20.08 -3.40
CA ASP A 31 -10.88 -21.41 -4.01
C ASP A 31 -10.44 -21.33 -5.47
N SER A 32 -9.68 -22.33 -5.93
CA SER A 32 -9.27 -22.47 -7.34
C SER A 32 -8.48 -21.27 -7.92
N LEU A 33 -7.73 -20.56 -7.08
CA LEU A 33 -6.81 -19.53 -7.56
C LEU A 33 -5.69 -20.15 -8.43
N PRO A 34 -5.13 -19.40 -9.40
CA PRO A 34 -4.04 -19.88 -10.24
C PRO A 34 -2.80 -20.27 -9.44
N SER A 35 -1.91 -21.05 -10.06
CA SER A 35 -0.60 -21.32 -9.46
C SER A 35 0.22 -20.04 -9.29
N LYS A 36 1.19 -20.04 -8.36
CA LYS A 36 2.00 -18.84 -8.06
C LYS A 36 2.75 -18.31 -9.28
N GLN A 37 3.28 -19.22 -10.11
CA GLN A 37 3.90 -18.85 -11.39
C GLN A 37 2.90 -18.19 -12.34
N GLU A 38 1.70 -18.75 -12.51
CA GLU A 38 0.68 -18.13 -13.36
C GLU A 38 0.23 -16.75 -12.86
N VAL A 39 0.27 -16.52 -11.54
CA VAL A 39 -0.01 -15.19 -10.97
C VAL A 39 1.12 -14.23 -11.31
N VAL A 40 2.40 -14.61 -11.14
CA VAL A 40 3.53 -13.76 -11.54
C VAL A 40 3.49 -13.44 -13.03
N ASP A 41 3.26 -14.44 -13.89
CA ASP A 41 3.10 -14.25 -15.33
C ASP A 41 1.94 -13.28 -15.66
N LEU A 42 0.86 -13.32 -14.87
CA LEU A 42 -0.28 -12.41 -15.01
C LEU A 42 0.09 -10.98 -14.59
N TYR A 43 0.88 -10.79 -13.54
CA TYR A 43 1.42 -9.47 -13.17
C TYR A 43 2.29 -8.91 -14.30
N GLU A 44 3.24 -9.68 -14.81
CA GLU A 44 4.16 -9.26 -15.88
C GLU A 44 3.41 -8.92 -17.17
N SER A 45 2.47 -9.78 -17.59
CA SER A 45 1.69 -9.56 -18.82
C SER A 45 0.76 -8.35 -18.76
N ASN A 46 0.38 -7.89 -17.56
CA ASN A 46 -0.40 -6.67 -17.34
C ASN A 46 0.48 -5.45 -16.99
N GLY A 47 1.80 -5.61 -16.91
CA GLY A 47 2.73 -4.55 -16.54
C GLY A 47 2.63 -4.10 -15.08
N ILE A 48 2.17 -4.97 -14.20
CA ILE A 48 2.06 -4.68 -12.76
C ILE A 48 3.44 -4.95 -12.12
N GLY A 49 4.20 -3.89 -11.88
CA GLY A 49 5.57 -3.99 -11.35
C GLY A 49 5.70 -4.08 -9.83
N LYS A 50 4.58 -4.12 -9.09
CA LYS A 50 4.56 -4.11 -7.62
C LYS A 50 3.51 -5.07 -7.06
N MET A 51 3.88 -5.85 -6.05
CA MET A 51 3.02 -6.83 -5.38
C MET A 51 3.06 -6.67 -3.86
N ARG A 52 1.93 -6.90 -3.19
CA ARG A 52 1.88 -7.10 -1.74
C ARG A 52 1.39 -8.51 -1.41
N ILE A 53 2.11 -9.23 -0.55
CA ILE A 53 1.67 -10.52 0.02
C ILE A 53 1.50 -10.42 1.55
N TYR A 54 0.52 -11.13 2.08
CA TYR A 54 0.07 -10.98 3.48
C TYR A 54 0.77 -11.91 4.49
N PHE A 55 1.68 -12.75 4.01
CA PHE A 55 2.58 -13.58 4.82
C PHE A 55 3.71 -14.11 3.91
N PRO A 56 4.84 -14.57 4.48
CA PRO A 56 5.88 -15.22 3.71
C PRO A 56 5.39 -16.54 3.13
N GLU A 57 5.37 -16.66 1.82
CA GLU A 57 4.94 -17.85 1.11
C GLU A 57 6.04 -18.29 0.14
N ALA A 58 6.74 -19.38 0.48
CA ALA A 58 7.91 -19.83 -0.26
C ALA A 58 7.64 -20.04 -1.76
N ASP A 59 6.51 -20.63 -2.13
CA ASP A 59 6.15 -20.87 -3.52
C ASP A 59 5.96 -19.56 -4.32
N THR A 60 5.44 -18.51 -3.68
CA THR A 60 5.33 -17.18 -4.28
C THR A 60 6.68 -16.51 -4.41
N LEU A 61 7.53 -16.60 -3.38
CA LEU A 61 8.89 -16.06 -3.43
C LEU A 61 9.76 -16.77 -4.48
N GLU A 62 9.59 -18.07 -4.67
CA GLU A 62 10.24 -18.82 -5.75
C GLU A 62 9.74 -18.35 -7.13
N ALA A 63 8.44 -18.18 -7.32
CA ALA A 63 7.87 -17.69 -8.58
C ALA A 63 8.32 -16.25 -8.92
N LEU A 64 8.59 -15.42 -7.90
CA LEU A 64 9.01 -14.03 -8.08
C LEU A 64 10.48 -13.87 -8.51
N LYS A 65 11.31 -14.92 -8.43
CA LYS A 65 12.74 -14.84 -8.76
C LYS A 65 12.94 -14.36 -10.20
N GLY A 66 13.67 -13.25 -10.34
CA GLY A 66 14.01 -12.67 -11.64
C GLY A 66 12.88 -11.88 -12.33
N SER A 67 11.68 -11.79 -11.74
CA SER A 67 10.55 -11.03 -12.31
C SER A 67 10.74 -9.51 -12.29
N GLY A 68 11.57 -9.02 -11.36
CA GLY A 68 11.76 -7.58 -11.12
C GLY A 68 10.60 -6.90 -10.38
N ILE A 69 9.51 -7.62 -10.06
CA ILE A 69 8.36 -7.11 -9.30
C ILE A 69 8.81 -6.73 -7.89
N GLU A 70 8.57 -5.47 -7.50
CA GLU A 70 8.81 -4.97 -6.15
C GLU A 70 7.79 -5.55 -5.15
N LEU A 71 8.27 -6.03 -4.01
CA LEU A 71 7.44 -6.76 -3.04
C LEU A 71 7.30 -6.01 -1.71
N ILE A 72 6.06 -5.81 -1.27
CA ILE A 72 5.70 -5.71 0.16
C ILE A 72 5.43 -7.13 0.67
N MET A 73 6.12 -7.54 1.73
CA MET A 73 5.86 -8.81 2.40
C MET A 73 5.49 -8.56 3.86
N ASP A 74 4.30 -9.00 4.25
CA ASP A 74 3.81 -8.81 5.61
C ASP A 74 4.36 -9.87 6.58
N VAL A 75 4.53 -9.45 7.83
CA VAL A 75 4.62 -10.34 8.99
C VAL A 75 3.20 -10.58 9.50
N ALA A 76 2.77 -11.84 9.47
CA ALA A 76 1.43 -12.22 9.92
C ALA A 76 1.21 -11.94 11.42
N ARG A 77 -0.03 -11.62 11.78
CA ARG A 77 -0.43 -11.19 13.13
C ARG A 77 0.01 -12.18 14.23
N GLU A 78 -0.10 -13.47 13.98
CA GLU A 78 0.25 -14.55 14.90
C GLU A 78 1.76 -14.66 15.17
N SER A 79 2.60 -14.09 14.29
CA SER A 79 4.06 -14.09 14.45
C SER A 79 4.58 -12.91 15.28
N LEU A 80 3.76 -11.88 15.51
CA LEU A 80 4.22 -10.63 16.12
C LEU A 80 4.85 -10.84 17.50
N GLN A 81 4.24 -11.67 18.35
CA GLN A 81 4.73 -11.92 19.69
C GLN A 81 6.09 -12.61 19.70
N SER A 82 6.28 -13.65 18.87
CA SER A 82 7.55 -14.40 18.84
C SER A 82 8.70 -13.53 18.35
N LEU A 83 8.44 -12.62 17.42
CA LEU A 83 9.46 -11.72 16.84
C LEU A 83 9.88 -10.59 17.78
N THR A 84 9.29 -10.50 18.98
CA THR A 84 9.86 -9.68 20.07
C THR A 84 11.13 -10.28 20.67
N ASP A 85 11.42 -11.56 20.39
CA ASP A 85 12.72 -12.17 20.62
C ASP A 85 13.67 -11.95 19.43
N GLN A 86 14.91 -11.53 19.72
CA GLN A 86 15.88 -11.17 18.70
C GLN A 86 16.35 -12.38 17.86
N ASN A 87 16.47 -13.57 18.46
CA ASN A 87 16.88 -14.77 17.72
C ASN A 87 15.75 -15.24 16.82
N ALA A 88 14.51 -15.22 17.30
CA ALA A 88 13.35 -15.54 16.48
C ALA A 88 13.22 -14.59 15.26
N ALA A 89 13.47 -13.30 15.45
CA ALA A 89 13.49 -12.33 14.34
C ALA A 89 14.63 -12.60 13.35
N MET A 90 15.81 -12.98 13.83
CA MET A 90 16.93 -13.39 12.98
C MET A 90 16.59 -14.64 12.16
N ASP A 91 16.00 -15.64 12.79
CA ASP A 91 15.58 -16.89 12.13
C ASP A 91 14.50 -16.62 11.07
N TRP A 92 13.56 -15.72 11.36
CA TRP A 92 12.55 -15.30 10.40
C TRP A 92 13.18 -14.62 9.18
N VAL A 93 14.15 -13.72 9.37
CA VAL A 93 14.86 -13.05 8.26
C VAL A 93 15.71 -14.05 7.47
N ASN A 94 16.41 -14.96 8.15
CA ASN A 94 17.22 -15.99 7.50
C ASN A 94 16.40 -17.01 6.70
N THR A 95 15.14 -17.20 7.07
CA THR A 95 14.22 -18.12 6.39
C THR A 95 13.48 -17.45 5.24
N ASN A 96 12.97 -16.23 5.46
CA ASN A 96 12.01 -15.60 4.54
C ASN A 96 12.61 -14.50 3.66
N VAL A 97 13.78 -13.97 4.00
CA VAL A 97 14.37 -12.82 3.30
C VAL A 97 15.70 -13.19 2.66
N VAL A 98 16.67 -13.68 3.44
CA VAL A 98 18.04 -13.95 2.97
C VAL A 98 18.11 -14.87 1.74
N PRO A 99 17.34 -15.97 1.65
CA PRO A 99 17.40 -16.87 0.49
C PRO A 99 16.93 -16.23 -0.81
N TYR A 100 16.17 -15.12 -0.74
CA TYR A 100 15.48 -14.50 -1.86
C TYR A 100 16.04 -13.12 -2.22
N ALA A 101 16.76 -12.46 -1.32
CA ALA A 101 17.14 -11.05 -1.42
C ALA A 101 17.94 -10.64 -2.68
N GLN A 102 18.58 -11.61 -3.37
CA GLN A 102 19.34 -11.37 -4.61
C GLN A 102 18.48 -11.50 -5.88
N GLU A 103 17.37 -12.24 -5.83
CA GLU A 103 16.57 -12.59 -7.01
C GLU A 103 15.13 -12.05 -6.92
N VAL A 104 14.66 -11.70 -5.72
CA VAL A 104 13.35 -11.10 -5.46
C VAL A 104 13.56 -9.68 -4.94
N ASN A 105 12.85 -8.72 -5.53
CA ASN A 105 12.95 -7.31 -5.18
C ASN A 105 12.08 -6.98 -3.95
N ILE A 106 12.46 -7.52 -2.78
CA ILE A 106 11.79 -7.21 -1.51
C ILE A 106 12.11 -5.76 -1.15
N LYS A 107 11.08 -4.91 -1.14
CA LYS A 107 11.22 -3.47 -0.88
C LYS A 107 10.81 -3.10 0.54
N TYR A 108 9.69 -3.68 1.00
CA TYR A 108 9.13 -3.40 2.31
C TYR A 108 8.79 -4.69 3.06
N ILE A 109 9.11 -4.72 4.35
CA ILE A 109 8.53 -5.68 5.30
C ILE A 109 7.48 -4.94 6.13
N SER A 110 6.21 -5.34 6.01
CA SER A 110 5.11 -4.76 6.81
C SER A 110 4.90 -5.58 8.07
N VAL A 111 5.35 -5.08 9.22
CA VAL A 111 5.21 -5.79 10.50
C VAL A 111 3.83 -5.51 11.08
N GLY A 112 2.90 -6.43 10.83
CA GLY A 112 1.50 -6.29 11.19
C GLY A 112 0.68 -5.51 10.15
N ASN A 113 -0.61 -5.85 10.08
CA ASN A 113 -1.60 -5.22 9.22
C ASN A 113 -2.81 -4.82 10.08
N GLU A 114 -3.13 -3.53 10.13
CA GLU A 114 -4.29 -2.97 10.83
C GLU A 114 -4.36 -3.37 12.32
N ILE A 115 -3.19 -3.47 12.98
CA ILE A 115 -3.12 -3.72 14.42
C ILE A 115 -3.48 -2.44 15.16
N ARG A 116 -4.67 -2.43 15.75
CA ARG A 116 -5.21 -1.31 16.53
C ARG A 116 -4.62 -1.27 17.93
N ALA A 117 -4.57 -0.06 18.49
CA ALA A 117 -3.99 0.18 19.82
C ALA A 117 -4.69 -0.56 20.97
N ASP A 118 -5.96 -0.93 20.79
CA ASP A 118 -6.77 -1.69 21.75
C ASP A 118 -6.61 -3.21 21.62
N TYR A 119 -5.84 -3.70 20.65
CA TYR A 119 -5.54 -5.13 20.49
C TYR A 119 -4.36 -5.55 21.37
N ASN A 120 -4.39 -6.81 21.82
CA ASN A 120 -3.31 -7.39 22.61
C ASN A 120 -1.96 -7.36 21.88
N GLU A 121 -2.00 -7.45 20.55
CA GLU A 121 -0.83 -7.48 19.68
C GLU A 121 -0.16 -6.12 19.48
N ALA A 122 -0.84 -5.02 19.82
CA ALA A 122 -0.29 -3.66 19.67
C ALA A 122 1.07 -3.51 20.38
N GLN A 123 1.23 -4.15 21.53
CA GLN A 123 2.47 -4.11 22.32
C GLN A 123 3.65 -4.81 21.63
N TYR A 124 3.41 -5.63 20.61
CA TYR A 124 4.43 -6.39 19.90
C TYR A 124 4.94 -5.70 18.64
N ILE A 125 4.21 -4.73 18.09
CA ILE A 125 4.55 -4.09 16.80
C ILE A 125 5.93 -3.45 16.83
N LEU A 126 6.17 -2.46 17.69
CA LEU A 126 7.45 -1.76 17.72
C LEU A 126 8.64 -2.68 18.07
N PRO A 127 8.55 -3.56 19.08
CA PRO A 127 9.64 -4.51 19.34
C PRO A 127 9.93 -5.44 18.15
N ALA A 128 8.90 -5.97 17.48
CA ALA A 128 9.07 -6.82 16.30
C ALA A 128 9.68 -6.05 15.12
N MET A 129 9.20 -4.82 14.84
CA MET A 129 9.79 -3.93 13.82
C MET A 129 11.28 -3.69 14.09
N THR A 130 11.62 -3.39 15.35
CA THR A 130 13.00 -3.13 15.77
C THR A 130 13.88 -4.36 15.55
N ASN A 131 13.43 -5.53 15.96
CA ASN A 131 14.20 -6.76 15.83
C ASN A 131 14.36 -7.20 14.36
N ILE A 132 13.31 -7.10 13.55
CA ILE A 132 13.37 -7.40 12.11
C ILE A 132 14.32 -6.43 11.40
N HIS A 133 14.26 -5.13 11.71
CA HIS A 133 15.21 -4.15 11.17
C HIS A 133 16.65 -4.44 11.55
N ASN A 134 16.90 -4.81 12.81
CA ASN A 134 18.22 -5.20 13.28
C ASN A 134 18.74 -6.46 12.56
N ALA A 135 17.88 -7.47 12.38
CA ALA A 135 18.22 -8.68 11.64
C ALA A 135 18.55 -8.38 10.17
N ILE A 136 17.71 -7.62 9.46
CA ILE A 136 17.96 -7.13 8.09
C ILE A 136 19.29 -6.34 8.00
N SER A 137 19.55 -5.47 8.99
CA SER A 137 20.78 -4.68 9.05
C SER A 137 22.03 -5.53 9.26
N SER A 138 21.92 -6.60 10.07
CA SER A 138 23.05 -7.50 10.36
C SER A 138 23.54 -8.27 9.12
N VAL A 139 22.66 -8.45 8.13
CA VAL A 139 22.96 -9.07 6.84
C VAL A 139 23.13 -8.04 5.71
N ASN A 140 23.28 -6.76 6.06
CA ASN A 140 23.54 -5.63 5.14
C ASN A 140 22.42 -5.34 4.11
N LEU A 141 21.16 -5.66 4.44
CA LEU A 141 20.01 -5.44 3.54
C LEU A 141 19.20 -4.17 3.86
N GLN A 142 19.55 -3.39 4.89
CA GLN A 142 18.80 -2.21 5.35
C GLN A 142 18.76 -1.02 4.36
N GLY A 143 19.67 -1.02 3.39
CA GLY A 143 19.66 -0.08 2.28
C GLY A 143 18.66 -0.44 1.18
N GLN A 144 18.32 -1.73 1.07
CA GLN A 144 17.42 -2.30 0.06
C GLN A 144 16.00 -2.48 0.62
N ILE A 145 15.89 -2.98 1.87
CA ILE A 145 14.63 -3.39 2.48
C ILE A 145 14.32 -2.46 3.65
N LYS A 146 13.14 -1.82 3.60
CA LYS A 146 12.63 -0.98 4.69
C LYS A 146 11.61 -1.74 5.52
N VAL A 147 11.61 -1.50 6.83
CA VAL A 147 10.67 -2.12 7.77
C VAL A 147 9.63 -1.09 8.15
N SER A 148 8.36 -1.44 7.97
CA SER A 148 7.23 -0.58 8.30
C SER A 148 6.12 -1.38 8.99
N THR A 149 4.93 -0.79 9.11
CA THR A 149 3.67 -1.44 9.53
C THR A 149 2.54 -0.81 8.73
N ALA A 150 1.48 -1.58 8.45
CA ALA A 150 0.31 -1.09 7.74
C ALA A 150 -0.79 -0.69 8.73
N ILE A 151 -1.27 0.57 8.62
CA ILE A 151 -2.37 1.10 9.43
C ILE A 151 -3.65 1.22 8.61
N ASP A 152 -4.80 1.29 9.29
CA ASP A 152 -6.07 1.70 8.70
C ASP A 152 -6.45 3.14 9.11
N SER A 153 -7.50 3.65 8.46
CA SER A 153 -8.06 4.97 8.77
C SER A 153 -8.68 5.10 10.17
N THR A 154 -8.95 4.00 10.88
CA THR A 154 -9.52 4.03 12.24
C THR A 154 -8.55 4.54 13.28
N LEU A 155 -7.24 4.61 13.00
CA LEU A 155 -6.27 5.29 13.85
C LEU A 155 -6.31 6.82 13.75
N ILE A 156 -7.04 7.38 12.77
CA ILE A 156 -7.19 8.82 12.59
C ILE A 156 -8.52 9.29 13.21
N SER A 157 -8.45 10.31 14.06
CA SER A 157 -9.62 11.08 14.51
C SER A 157 -9.57 12.50 13.95
N ASN A 158 -10.71 13.18 13.97
CA ASN A 158 -10.89 14.53 13.43
C ASN A 158 -10.42 14.66 11.96
N SER A 159 -10.73 13.66 11.13
CA SER A 159 -10.31 13.60 9.72
C SER A 159 -11.01 14.61 8.79
N TYR A 160 -11.97 15.39 9.29
CA TYR A 160 -12.63 16.47 8.54
C TYR A 160 -12.63 17.78 9.34
N PRO A 161 -12.06 18.88 8.80
CA PRO A 161 -11.30 18.94 7.54
C PRO A 161 -9.99 18.12 7.63
N PRO A 162 -9.43 17.63 6.51
CA PRO A 162 -8.23 16.77 6.52
C PRO A 162 -7.05 17.28 7.34
N ASN A 163 -6.78 18.60 7.31
CA ASN A 163 -5.71 19.21 8.09
C ASN A 163 -5.87 19.07 9.61
N ASP A 164 -7.06 18.74 10.12
CA ASP A 164 -7.34 18.52 11.53
C ASP A 164 -7.06 17.08 11.99
N GLY A 165 -6.78 16.18 11.05
CA GLY A 165 -6.44 14.78 11.32
C GLY A 165 -5.36 14.62 12.40
N VAL A 166 -5.62 13.76 13.38
CA VAL A 166 -4.73 13.42 14.49
C VAL A 166 -4.82 11.93 14.77
N PHE A 167 -3.75 11.34 15.29
CA PHE A 167 -3.83 9.96 15.76
C PHE A 167 -4.65 9.87 17.04
N ASN A 168 -5.60 8.94 17.10
CA ASN A 168 -6.45 8.74 18.28
C ASN A 168 -5.77 7.98 19.43
N SER A 169 -4.59 7.38 19.19
CA SER A 169 -3.78 6.68 20.19
C SER A 169 -2.30 7.03 20.06
N GLU A 170 -1.95 8.25 20.49
CA GLU A 170 -0.58 8.77 20.37
C GLU A 170 0.47 7.91 21.08
N SER A 171 0.14 7.31 22.23
CA SER A 171 1.09 6.48 22.99
C SER A 171 1.49 5.20 22.25
N TYR A 172 0.65 4.71 21.35
CA TYR A 172 0.92 3.55 20.51
C TYR A 172 1.72 3.95 19.26
N ILE A 173 1.25 4.96 18.53
CA ILE A 173 1.76 5.26 17.19
C ILE A 173 2.97 6.20 17.17
N LYS A 174 3.13 7.11 18.14
CA LYS A 174 4.26 8.07 18.15
C LYS A 174 5.62 7.35 18.14
N PRO A 175 5.86 6.34 19.00
CA PRO A 175 7.11 5.57 18.95
C PRO A 175 7.33 4.84 17.61
N ILE A 176 6.25 4.38 16.96
CA ILE A 176 6.32 3.72 15.65
C ILE A 176 6.75 4.71 14.57
N VAL A 177 6.09 5.87 14.46
CA VAL A 177 6.44 6.86 13.43
C VAL A 177 7.81 7.50 13.68
N GLU A 178 8.25 7.60 14.92
CA GLU A 178 9.63 7.98 15.26
C GLU A 178 10.63 6.93 14.76
N PHE A 179 10.35 5.64 14.93
CA PHE A 179 11.16 4.57 14.35
C PHE A 179 11.23 4.67 12.82
N LEU A 180 10.09 4.90 12.14
CA LEU A 180 10.04 5.05 10.68
C LEU A 180 10.90 6.23 10.22
N LYS A 181 10.76 7.38 10.88
CA LYS A 181 11.59 8.57 10.64
C LYS A 181 13.08 8.29 10.79
N ASN A 182 13.47 7.60 11.86
CA ASN A 182 14.88 7.31 12.15
C ASN A 182 15.50 6.27 11.19
N THR A 183 14.68 5.41 10.59
CA THR A 183 15.14 4.37 9.65
C THR A 183 14.95 4.75 8.18
N GLY A 184 14.33 5.90 7.91
CA GLY A 184 13.98 6.37 6.57
C GLY A 184 13.00 5.43 5.87
N ALA A 185 12.09 4.82 6.63
CA ALA A 185 11.03 3.95 6.12
C ALA A 185 9.71 4.74 5.97
N PRO A 186 8.87 4.44 4.98
CA PRO A 186 7.54 5.03 4.88
C PRO A 186 6.60 4.42 5.91
N LEU A 187 5.46 5.07 6.16
CA LEU A 187 4.29 4.45 6.78
C LEU A 187 3.44 3.79 5.69
N LEU A 188 3.02 2.55 5.89
CA LEU A 188 2.04 1.91 5.01
C LEU A 188 0.63 2.22 5.53
N ALA A 189 -0.27 2.64 4.64
CA ALA A 189 -1.65 2.99 5.00
C ALA A 189 -2.66 2.37 4.04
N ASN A 190 -3.65 1.69 4.60
CA ASN A 190 -4.81 1.16 3.90
C ASN A 190 -5.87 2.27 3.81
N ILE A 191 -6.15 2.75 2.59
CA ILE A 191 -7.02 3.90 2.32
C ILE A 191 -8.20 3.45 1.47
N TYR A 192 -9.39 3.41 2.07
CA TYR A 192 -10.61 2.93 1.43
C TYR A 192 -11.75 3.98 1.46
N PRO A 193 -11.85 4.81 0.42
CA PRO A 193 -13.01 5.68 0.18
C PRO A 193 -14.34 4.93 0.20
N TYR A 194 -14.36 3.66 -0.24
CA TYR A 194 -15.56 2.80 -0.19
C TYR A 194 -16.14 2.69 1.23
N PHE A 195 -15.32 2.33 2.22
CA PHE A 195 -15.80 2.14 3.59
C PHE A 195 -16.28 3.45 4.23
N ALA A 196 -15.57 4.55 3.97
CA ALA A 196 -16.01 5.87 4.41
C ALA A 196 -17.36 6.25 3.79
N TYR A 197 -17.52 6.06 2.46
CA TYR A 197 -18.77 6.31 1.75
C TYR A 197 -19.95 5.53 2.33
N ILE A 198 -19.84 4.20 2.46
CA ILE A 198 -20.97 3.40 2.97
C ILE A 198 -21.29 3.70 4.44
N GLY A 199 -20.28 4.14 5.21
CA GLY A 199 -20.44 4.52 6.62
C GLY A 199 -21.14 5.86 6.82
N ASP A 200 -21.08 6.78 5.85
CA ASP A 200 -21.68 8.12 5.94
C ASP A 200 -22.16 8.66 4.57
N LYS A 201 -23.11 7.95 3.96
CA LYS A 201 -23.71 8.32 2.66
C LYS A 201 -24.46 9.66 2.67
N GLU A 202 -24.80 10.18 3.85
CA GLU A 202 -25.48 11.47 3.99
C GLU A 202 -24.51 12.62 3.70
N ASN A 203 -23.27 12.51 4.19
CA ASN A 203 -22.26 13.57 4.07
C ASN A 203 -21.18 13.29 3.02
N ILE A 204 -21.05 12.04 2.55
CA ILE A 204 -20.07 11.62 1.55
C ILE A 204 -20.80 11.22 0.27
N PRO A 205 -20.85 12.10 -0.75
CA PRO A 205 -21.42 11.77 -2.05
C PRO A 205 -20.60 10.70 -2.77
N LEU A 206 -21.27 9.87 -3.56
CA LEU A 206 -20.61 8.79 -4.30
C LEU A 206 -19.57 9.34 -5.28
N GLU A 207 -19.85 10.46 -5.93
CA GLU A 207 -18.94 11.12 -6.88
C GLU A 207 -17.64 11.59 -6.22
N TYR A 208 -17.70 11.97 -4.94
CA TYR A 208 -16.52 12.35 -4.17
C TYR A 208 -15.64 11.14 -3.87
N ALA A 209 -16.26 10.00 -3.56
CA ALA A 209 -15.57 8.74 -3.31
C ALA A 209 -15.02 8.07 -4.59
N LEU A 210 -15.62 8.33 -5.76
CA LEU A 210 -15.24 7.76 -7.05
C LEU A 210 -14.36 8.67 -7.92
N PHE A 211 -13.85 9.80 -7.40
CA PHE A 211 -13.08 10.80 -8.15
C PHE A 211 -13.83 11.47 -9.32
N THR A 212 -15.17 11.40 -9.35
CA THR A 212 -15.98 11.97 -10.44
C THR A 212 -16.61 13.33 -10.10
N GLN A 213 -16.46 13.79 -8.85
CA GLN A 213 -16.89 15.11 -8.42
C GLN A 213 -16.22 16.22 -9.27
N GLN A 214 -17.02 17.21 -9.66
CA GLN A 214 -16.55 18.38 -10.38
C GLN A 214 -16.21 19.51 -9.40
N GLY A 215 -14.94 19.89 -9.37
CA GLY A 215 -14.44 20.93 -8.47
C GLY A 215 -14.19 20.43 -7.04
N GLU A 216 -13.49 21.26 -6.29
CA GLU A 216 -13.16 21.01 -4.88
C GLU A 216 -14.37 21.28 -3.98
N ASN A 217 -14.46 20.52 -2.88
CA ASN A 217 -15.38 20.83 -1.79
C ASN A 217 -14.92 22.10 -1.04
N SER A 218 -15.69 22.52 -0.02
CA SER A 218 -15.39 23.71 0.78
C SER A 218 -14.06 23.70 1.53
N VAL A 219 -13.40 22.54 1.62
CA VAL A 219 -12.12 22.35 2.32
C VAL A 219 -10.96 22.06 1.35
N GLY A 220 -11.17 22.22 0.03
CA GLY A 220 -10.11 22.18 -0.98
C GLY A 220 -9.80 20.79 -1.55
N TYR A 221 -10.71 19.81 -1.41
CA TYR A 221 -10.50 18.45 -1.88
C TYR A 221 -11.53 18.06 -2.95
N GLN A 222 -11.05 17.57 -4.09
CA GLN A 222 -11.90 17.11 -5.19
C GLN A 222 -12.33 15.64 -5.04
N ASN A 223 -11.54 14.82 -4.35
CA ASN A 223 -11.85 13.42 -4.12
C ASN A 223 -11.59 13.03 -2.65
N LEU A 224 -12.25 11.96 -2.21
CA LEU A 224 -12.18 11.47 -0.83
C LEU A 224 -10.83 10.81 -0.51
N PHE A 225 -10.20 10.18 -1.49
CA PHE A 225 -8.90 9.53 -1.33
C PHE A 225 -7.83 10.52 -0.85
N ASP A 226 -7.71 11.68 -1.51
CA ASP A 226 -6.78 12.75 -1.13
C ASP A 226 -7.07 13.28 0.26
N ALA A 227 -8.35 13.45 0.60
CA ALA A 227 -8.76 13.93 1.93
C ALA A 227 -8.40 12.92 3.02
N MET A 228 -8.63 11.63 2.79
CA MET A 228 -8.25 10.58 3.72
C MET A 228 -6.73 10.50 3.87
N LEU A 229 -5.98 10.50 2.76
CA LEU A 229 -4.53 10.44 2.77
C LEU A 229 -3.90 11.65 3.47
N ASP A 230 -4.39 12.86 3.18
CA ASP A 230 -3.91 14.09 3.83
C ASP A 230 -4.26 14.17 5.31
N SER A 231 -5.34 13.51 5.75
CA SER A 231 -5.63 13.39 7.18
C SER A 231 -4.57 12.56 7.93
N VAL A 232 -3.99 11.55 7.27
CA VAL A 232 -2.85 10.79 7.81
C VAL A 232 -1.58 11.63 7.80
N TYR A 233 -1.29 12.37 6.71
CA TYR A 233 -0.15 13.30 6.69
C TYR A 233 -0.27 14.39 7.77
N ALA A 234 -1.48 14.92 8.02
CA ALA A 234 -1.72 15.87 9.10
C ALA A 234 -1.45 15.26 10.48
N ALA A 235 -1.86 14.01 10.69
CA ALA A 235 -1.57 13.28 11.93
C ALA A 235 -0.05 13.04 12.12
N LEU A 236 0.67 12.69 11.05
CA LEU A 236 2.13 12.53 11.07
C LEU A 236 2.85 13.83 11.44
N GLU A 237 2.47 14.95 10.85
CA GLU A 237 3.03 16.27 11.18
C GLU A 237 2.85 16.61 12.67
N LYS A 238 1.64 16.43 13.21
CA LYS A 238 1.33 16.68 14.63
C LYS A 238 2.03 15.70 15.57
N ALA A 239 2.35 14.50 15.09
CA ALA A 239 3.15 13.52 15.80
C ALA A 239 4.67 13.79 15.75
N GLY A 240 5.13 14.81 15.02
CA GLY A 240 6.56 15.14 14.87
C GLY A 240 7.29 14.33 13.78
N ALA A 241 6.53 13.65 12.93
CA ALA A 241 6.99 12.75 11.87
C ALA A 241 6.55 13.24 10.47
N GLY A 242 6.47 14.56 10.26
CA GLY A 242 5.98 15.15 9.00
C GLY A 242 6.79 14.83 7.74
N ASP A 243 8.04 14.38 7.89
CA ASP A 243 8.93 13.94 6.80
C ASP A 243 8.78 12.44 6.45
N VAL A 244 7.92 11.70 7.17
CA VAL A 244 7.64 10.29 6.86
C VAL A 244 6.67 10.25 5.69
N GLU A 245 7.12 9.62 4.59
CA GLU A 245 6.30 9.36 3.40
C GLU A 245 5.23 8.30 3.71
N ILE A 246 4.13 8.33 2.94
CA ILE A 246 3.09 7.30 2.99
C ILE A 246 3.12 6.48 1.70
N VAL A 247 3.14 5.15 1.85
CA VAL A 247 2.78 4.19 0.78
C VAL A 247 1.34 3.75 1.02
N VAL A 248 0.48 3.90 0.02
CA VAL A 248 -0.90 3.39 0.11
C VAL A 248 -0.85 1.89 -0.13
N SER A 249 -0.89 1.12 0.96
CA SER A 249 -0.64 -0.32 0.94
C SER A 249 -1.84 -1.17 0.56
N GLU A 250 -3.04 -0.58 0.62
CA GLU A 250 -4.29 -1.12 0.08
C GLU A 250 -5.23 0.02 -0.29
N SER A 251 -5.93 -0.13 -1.40
CA SER A 251 -7.09 0.68 -1.76
C SER A 251 -7.95 -0.03 -2.80
N GLY A 252 -9.27 -0.08 -2.62
CA GLY A 252 -10.13 -0.81 -3.54
C GLY A 252 -11.62 -0.50 -3.39
N TRP A 253 -12.40 -1.08 -4.30
CA TRP A 253 -13.85 -0.96 -4.35
C TRP A 253 -14.46 -2.30 -4.80
N PRO A 254 -15.39 -2.88 -4.05
CA PRO A 254 -15.96 -4.18 -4.37
C PRO A 254 -16.98 -4.11 -5.51
N SER A 255 -17.03 -5.13 -6.36
CA SER A 255 -17.98 -5.18 -7.49
C SER A 255 -19.39 -5.69 -7.13
N ALA A 256 -19.57 -6.25 -5.94
CA ALA A 256 -20.84 -6.82 -5.47
C ALA A 256 -20.83 -6.96 -3.95
N GLY A 257 -21.95 -7.42 -3.38
CA GLY A 257 -22.02 -7.87 -1.98
C GLY A 257 -22.26 -6.78 -0.93
N GLY A 258 -22.56 -5.55 -1.34
CA GLY A 258 -22.81 -4.46 -0.39
C GLY A 258 -23.37 -3.19 -1.03
N ASP A 259 -23.72 -2.22 -0.20
CA ASP A 259 -24.19 -0.90 -0.63
C ASP A 259 -23.09 -0.17 -1.43
N GLY A 260 -23.45 0.40 -2.59
CA GLY A 260 -22.46 1.06 -3.46
C GLY A 260 -21.49 0.11 -4.17
N ALA A 261 -21.50 -1.18 -3.86
CA ALA A 261 -20.71 -2.19 -4.56
C ALA A 261 -21.38 -2.55 -5.90
N SER A 262 -20.71 -2.25 -7.00
CA SER A 262 -21.15 -2.61 -8.34
C SER A 262 -19.93 -2.71 -9.27
N ALA A 263 -20.02 -3.51 -10.33
CA ALA A 263 -18.95 -3.60 -11.32
C ALA A 263 -18.64 -2.24 -11.97
N GLU A 264 -19.65 -1.38 -12.15
CA GLU A 264 -19.49 -0.03 -12.70
C GLU A 264 -18.74 0.90 -11.74
N ASN A 265 -19.11 0.91 -10.46
CA ASN A 265 -18.44 1.73 -9.45
C ASN A 265 -17.01 1.26 -9.22
N ALA A 266 -16.79 -0.06 -9.15
CA ALA A 266 -15.46 -0.63 -9.02
C ALA A 266 -14.57 -0.28 -10.22
N ALA A 267 -15.06 -0.45 -11.45
CA ALA A 267 -14.33 -0.06 -12.66
C ALA A 267 -13.97 1.43 -12.65
N THR A 268 -14.93 2.29 -12.27
CA THR A 268 -14.72 3.74 -12.15
C THR A 268 -13.66 4.07 -11.11
N TYR A 269 -13.76 3.47 -9.92
CA TYR A 269 -12.83 3.68 -8.82
C TYR A 269 -11.40 3.31 -9.21
N TYR A 270 -11.18 2.08 -9.71
CA TYR A 270 -9.84 1.62 -10.08
C TYR A 270 -9.25 2.43 -11.23
N ALA A 271 -10.03 2.72 -12.28
CA ALA A 271 -9.54 3.51 -13.41
C ALA A 271 -9.10 4.92 -12.96
N ASN A 272 -9.89 5.57 -12.10
CA ASN A 272 -9.59 6.90 -11.63
C ASN A 272 -8.46 6.93 -10.61
N LEU A 273 -8.39 5.95 -9.69
CA LEU A 273 -7.28 5.84 -8.73
C LEU A 273 -5.94 5.62 -9.46
N ILE A 274 -5.92 4.73 -10.47
CA ILE A 274 -4.73 4.51 -11.30
C ILE A 274 -4.32 5.80 -12.01
N ALA A 275 -5.27 6.48 -12.66
CA ALA A 275 -4.98 7.72 -13.37
C ALA A 275 -4.47 8.82 -12.42
N HIS A 276 -5.07 8.95 -11.24
CA HIS A 276 -4.69 9.92 -10.22
C HIS A 276 -3.28 9.65 -9.68
N ALA A 277 -3.00 8.43 -9.21
CA ALA A 277 -1.70 8.08 -8.64
C ALA A 277 -0.54 8.26 -9.64
N LYS A 278 -0.79 8.01 -10.93
CA LYS A 278 0.18 8.16 -12.03
C LYS A 278 0.32 9.58 -12.56
N SER A 279 -0.67 10.45 -12.30
CA SER A 279 -0.64 11.84 -12.77
C SER A 279 0.54 12.63 -12.22
N GLY A 280 1.09 12.18 -11.08
CA GLY A 280 2.16 12.89 -10.39
C GLY A 280 1.70 14.18 -9.71
N SER A 281 0.38 14.40 -9.57
CA SER A 281 -0.17 15.58 -8.90
C SER A 281 0.09 15.57 -7.39
N GLY A 282 0.30 14.38 -6.80
CA GLY A 282 0.23 14.18 -5.37
C GLY A 282 -1.14 14.57 -4.82
N THR A 283 -1.17 14.98 -3.56
CA THR A 283 -2.36 15.47 -2.84
C THR A 283 -2.27 16.98 -2.58
N PRO A 284 -3.35 17.66 -2.16
CA PRO A 284 -3.28 19.06 -1.76
C PRO A 284 -2.21 19.38 -0.70
N LYS A 285 -1.98 18.50 0.28
CA LYS A 285 -0.98 18.69 1.35
C LYS A 285 0.43 18.22 0.97
N ARG A 286 0.55 17.31 0.02
CA ARG A 286 1.83 16.84 -0.55
C ARG A 286 1.76 16.95 -2.08
N PRO A 287 1.82 18.19 -2.62
CA PRO A 287 1.67 18.40 -4.04
C PRO A 287 2.93 17.98 -4.79
N GLY A 288 2.73 17.36 -5.95
CA GLY A 288 3.80 16.87 -6.81
C GLY A 288 4.36 15.52 -6.36
N GLY A 289 4.57 14.63 -7.33
CA GLY A 289 5.05 13.27 -7.10
C GLY A 289 3.94 12.23 -7.28
N SER A 290 4.35 11.03 -7.69
CA SER A 290 3.44 9.88 -7.76
C SER A 290 3.18 9.32 -6.37
N ILE A 291 1.97 8.85 -6.13
CA ILE A 291 1.60 8.18 -4.88
C ILE A 291 1.79 6.68 -5.10
N GLU A 292 2.78 6.07 -4.43
CA GLU A 292 2.96 4.61 -4.48
C GLU A 292 1.72 3.93 -3.87
N THR A 293 0.96 3.22 -4.71
CA THR A 293 -0.40 2.75 -4.40
C THR A 293 -0.60 1.30 -4.80
N TYR A 294 -1.07 0.49 -3.87
CA TYR A 294 -1.39 -0.92 -4.08
C TYR A 294 -2.91 -1.13 -4.13
N LEU A 295 -3.41 -1.57 -5.27
CA LEU A 295 -4.82 -1.86 -5.48
C LEU A 295 -5.19 -3.15 -4.75
N PHE A 296 -6.27 -3.13 -3.98
CA PHE A 296 -6.81 -4.30 -3.30
C PHE A 296 -8.03 -4.84 -4.09
N ALA A 297 -7.98 -6.01 -4.74
CA ALA A 297 -6.88 -6.98 -4.82
C ALA A 297 -6.84 -7.71 -6.18
N MET A 298 -5.87 -8.59 -6.40
CA MET A 298 -5.69 -9.29 -7.68
C MET A 298 -6.91 -10.14 -8.05
N PHE A 299 -7.43 -10.91 -7.10
CA PHE A 299 -8.52 -11.85 -7.33
C PHE A 299 -9.67 -11.64 -6.35
N ASP A 300 -10.86 -12.11 -6.75
CA ASP A 300 -11.95 -12.32 -5.81
C ASP A 300 -11.58 -13.47 -4.85
N GLU A 301 -11.73 -13.23 -3.55
CA GLU A 301 -11.30 -14.14 -2.48
C GLU A 301 -12.52 -14.75 -1.77
N SER A 302 -13.03 -15.85 -2.34
CA SER A 302 -14.29 -16.50 -1.91
C SER A 302 -14.35 -16.93 -0.45
N ASN A 303 -13.20 -17.17 0.18
CA ASN A 303 -13.08 -17.66 1.55
C ASN A 303 -12.91 -16.54 2.58
N LYS A 304 -12.89 -15.27 2.16
CA LYS A 304 -12.92 -14.14 3.08
C LYS A 304 -14.18 -14.16 3.93
N GLN A 305 -13.97 -13.89 5.22
CA GLN A 305 -15.03 -13.81 6.23
C GLN A 305 -15.50 -12.36 6.37
N GLY A 306 -16.67 -12.15 6.98
CA GLY A 306 -17.24 -10.83 7.20
C GLY A 306 -18.36 -10.49 6.21
N GLU A 307 -18.43 -9.22 5.81
CA GLU A 307 -19.41 -8.72 4.85
C GLU A 307 -19.26 -9.40 3.49
N GLU A 308 -20.36 -9.60 2.76
CA GLU A 308 -20.32 -10.29 1.46
C GLU A 308 -19.44 -9.54 0.46
N SER A 309 -19.34 -8.20 0.56
CA SER A 309 -18.47 -7.38 -0.29
C SER A 309 -16.98 -7.76 -0.22
N GLU A 310 -16.52 -8.35 0.89
CA GLU A 310 -15.13 -8.78 1.07
C GLU A 310 -14.68 -9.81 0.02
N LYS A 311 -15.62 -10.55 -0.57
CA LYS A 311 -15.32 -11.58 -1.58
C LYS A 311 -15.21 -11.03 -3.00
N HIS A 312 -15.50 -9.74 -3.21
CA HIS A 312 -15.71 -9.17 -4.56
C HIS A 312 -14.77 -8.01 -4.90
N PHE A 313 -13.61 -7.89 -4.23
CA PHE A 313 -12.62 -6.82 -4.48
C PHE A 313 -11.70 -7.07 -5.68
N GLY A 314 -11.71 -8.27 -6.26
CA GLY A 314 -10.78 -8.69 -7.31
C GLY A 314 -10.82 -7.82 -8.56
N LEU A 315 -9.64 -7.58 -9.13
CA LEU A 315 -9.44 -7.04 -10.48
C LEU A 315 -9.61 -8.13 -11.56
N PHE A 316 -9.32 -9.39 -11.19
CA PHE A 316 -9.46 -10.57 -12.03
C PHE A 316 -10.34 -11.61 -11.34
N THR A 317 -11.01 -12.43 -12.13
CA THR A 317 -11.63 -13.67 -11.65
C THR A 317 -10.56 -14.76 -11.45
N PRO A 318 -10.84 -15.82 -10.67
CA PRO A 318 -9.86 -16.91 -10.45
C PRO A 318 -9.36 -17.60 -11.72
N ASP A 319 -10.11 -17.54 -12.82
CA ASP A 319 -9.70 -18.04 -14.14
C ASP A 319 -8.77 -17.09 -14.92
N LYS A 320 -8.31 -16.00 -14.28
CA LYS A 320 -7.45 -14.93 -14.82
C LYS A 320 -8.14 -13.98 -15.80
N SER A 321 -9.46 -14.07 -15.97
CA SER A 321 -10.19 -13.09 -16.81
C SER A 321 -10.26 -11.73 -16.11
N PRO A 322 -9.98 -10.61 -16.81
CA PRO A 322 -10.09 -9.28 -16.22
C PRO A 322 -11.56 -8.93 -15.97
N LYS A 323 -11.88 -8.41 -14.77
CA LYS A 323 -13.22 -7.88 -14.46
C LYS A 323 -13.43 -6.48 -15.03
N TYR A 324 -12.34 -5.74 -15.22
CA TYR A 324 -12.35 -4.35 -15.68
C TYR A 324 -11.28 -4.13 -16.76
N GLN A 325 -11.52 -3.19 -17.67
CA GLN A 325 -10.55 -2.77 -18.68
C GLN A 325 -9.66 -1.67 -18.09
N LEU A 326 -8.54 -2.05 -17.48
CA LEU A 326 -7.60 -1.13 -16.81
C LEU A 326 -6.25 -1.10 -17.52
N SER A 327 -5.57 0.04 -17.46
CA SER A 327 -4.17 0.18 -17.91
C SER A 327 -3.28 0.49 -16.73
N PHE A 328 -2.49 -0.48 -16.28
CA PHE A 328 -1.54 -0.30 -15.18
C PHE A 328 -0.28 0.46 -15.65
N ASN A 329 0.13 0.24 -16.91
CA ASN A 329 1.24 0.93 -17.61
C ASN A 329 0.90 2.33 -18.09
#